data_AF-A0A165M1S7-F1
#
_entry.id   AF-A0A165M1S7-F1
#
_cell.length_a   1.000
_cell.length_b   1.000
_cell.length_c   1.000
_cell.angle_alpha   90.00
_cell.angle_beta   90.00
_cell.angle_gamma   90.00
#
_symmetry.space_group_name_H-M   'P 1'
#
loop_
_entity.id
_entity.type
_entity.pdbx_description
1 polymer ?
#
loop_
_entity_poly.entity_id
_entity_poly.type
_entity_poly.pdbx_seq_one_letter_code
_entity_poly.pdbx_strand_id
1 'polypeptide(L)'
;MRLVAINMRDYRGSIPYTEYDLEALRSGDRGRQLSTIRARGLEIAAFLTWFIRQQMTPPMSDDGRTGGGLALLGWSWGNAMTMVLMAQAPELPEDDRCLLNNRFRSLIILDSARHGIGIPPTVMDGLDSPGSDTDIPDKSEERWLSRTVHYAHSRMVLDAFPSVICDYGRPSSWGCRSSCCRPTP
;
A
#
# COMPACT_ATOMS: atom_id res chain seq x y z
N MET A 1 4.67 0.18 22.77
CA MET A 1 4.15 0.22 21.38
C MET A 1 3.07 1.29 21.31
N ARG A 2 3.05 2.13 20.27
CA ARG A 2 2.00 3.12 20.01
C ARG A 2 1.34 2.81 18.67
N LEU A 3 0.02 2.75 18.64
CA LEU A 3 -0.75 2.57 17.41
C LEU A 3 -1.32 3.93 16.99
N VAL A 4 -1.21 4.22 15.69
CA VAL A 4 -1.70 5.46 15.10
C VAL A 4 -2.49 5.09 13.85
N ALA A 5 -3.79 5.38 13.86
CA ALA A 5 -4.66 5.21 12.70
C ALA A 5 -4.73 6.51 11.92
N ILE A 6 -4.46 6.45 10.62
CA ILE A 6 -4.44 7.61 9.73
C ILE A 6 -5.76 7.65 8.98
N ASN A 7 -6.51 8.74 9.14
CA ASN A 7 -7.64 9.04 8.27
C ASN A 7 -7.11 9.65 6.97
N MET A 8 -7.31 8.94 5.86
CA MET A 8 -7.06 9.50 4.53
C MET A 8 -8.12 10.55 4.19
N ARG A 9 -7.96 11.24 3.05
CA ARG A 9 -9.00 12.15 2.53
C ARG A 9 -10.37 11.46 2.41
N ASP A 10 -11.42 12.27 2.46
CA ASP A 10 -12.84 11.87 2.51
C ASP A 10 -13.32 11.11 3.75
N TYR A 11 -12.43 10.77 4.70
CA TYR A 11 -12.87 10.32 6.02
C TYR A 11 -13.39 11.49 6.86
N ARG A 12 -14.28 11.19 7.82
CA ARG A 12 -14.83 12.20 8.74
C ARG A 12 -13.71 12.97 9.44
N GLY A 13 -13.71 14.30 9.29
CA GLY A 13 -12.70 15.20 9.88
C GLY A 13 -11.41 15.33 9.08
N SER A 14 -11.29 14.66 7.93
CA SER A 14 -10.20 14.87 6.97
C SER A 14 -10.60 15.88 5.89
N ILE A 15 -9.62 16.28 5.07
CA ILE A 15 -9.84 17.14 3.91
C ILE A 15 -10.48 16.29 2.81
N PRO A 16 -11.62 16.71 2.22
CA PRO A 16 -12.23 15.96 1.14
C PRO A 16 -11.40 16.04 -0.15
N TYR A 17 -11.63 15.13 -1.09
CA TYR A 17 -11.15 15.28 -2.45
C TYR A 17 -11.80 16.49 -3.12
N THR A 18 -11.00 17.21 -3.89
CA THR A 18 -11.53 18.30 -4.72
C THR A 18 -12.23 17.74 -5.96
N GLU A 19 -13.12 18.51 -6.58
CA GLU A 19 -13.72 18.11 -7.87
C GLU A 19 -12.66 17.82 -8.93
N TYR A 20 -11.55 18.58 -8.92
CA TYR A 20 -10.41 18.34 -9.79
C TYR A 20 -9.77 16.96 -9.56
N ASP A 21 -9.59 16.56 -8.28
CA ASP A 21 -9.05 15.24 -7.93
C ASP A 21 -9.98 14.13 -8.43
N LEU A 22 -11.29 14.28 -8.22
CA LEU A 22 -12.31 13.32 -8.63
C LEU A 22 -12.42 13.21 -10.15
N GLU A 23 -12.39 14.33 -10.86
CA GLU A 23 -12.40 14.37 -12.32
C GLU A 23 -11.13 13.71 -12.87
N ALA A 24 -9.95 14.02 -12.31
CA ALA A 24 -8.70 13.39 -12.71
C ALA A 24 -8.75 11.86 -12.55
N LEU A 25 -9.31 11.36 -11.44
CA LEU A 25 -9.48 9.91 -11.22
C LEU A 25 -10.46 9.27 -12.23
N ARG A 26 -11.52 9.98 -12.61
CA ARG A 26 -12.56 9.49 -13.55
C ARG A 26 -12.23 9.70 -15.02
N SER A 27 -11.21 10.51 -15.33
CA SER A 27 -10.93 11.01 -16.69
C SER A 27 -10.57 9.95 -17.73
N GLY A 28 -10.14 8.75 -17.31
CA GLY A 28 -9.54 7.74 -18.21
C GLY A 28 -8.14 8.09 -18.69
N ASP A 29 -7.65 9.30 -18.40
CA ASP A 29 -6.27 9.72 -18.64
C ASP A 29 -5.36 9.11 -17.56
N ARG A 30 -4.57 8.12 -17.97
CA ARG A 30 -3.63 7.40 -17.09
C ARG A 30 -2.62 8.34 -16.43
N GLY A 31 -2.18 9.40 -17.10
CA GLY A 31 -1.23 10.36 -16.56
C GLY A 31 -1.85 11.17 -15.42
N ARG A 32 -3.07 11.69 -15.64
CA ARG A 32 -3.82 12.40 -14.60
C ARG A 32 -4.13 11.49 -13.41
N GLN A 33 -4.64 10.29 -13.67
CA GLN A 33 -4.93 9.29 -12.63
C GLN A 33 -3.67 8.94 -11.82
N LEU A 34 -2.56 8.67 -12.49
CA LEU A 34 -1.29 8.37 -11.84
C LEU A 34 -0.83 9.53 -10.96
N SER A 35 -0.89 10.77 -11.47
CA SER A 35 -0.50 11.95 -10.69
C SER A 35 -1.34 12.13 -9.42
N THR A 36 -2.65 11.93 -9.51
CA THR A 36 -3.56 12.02 -8.35
C THR A 36 -3.28 10.93 -7.32
N ILE A 37 -3.01 9.70 -7.78
CA ILE A 37 -2.66 8.58 -6.90
C ILE A 37 -1.31 8.82 -6.24
N ARG A 38 -0.27 9.22 -6.99
CA ARG A 38 1.07 9.53 -6.46
C ARG A 38 1.03 10.56 -5.35
N ALA A 39 0.20 11.59 -5.49
CA ALA A 39 0.00 12.60 -4.45
C ALA A 39 -0.45 11.99 -3.11
N ARG A 40 -1.20 10.88 -3.12
CA ARG A 40 -1.62 10.17 -1.88
C ARG A 40 -0.42 9.54 -1.17
N GLY A 41 0.51 8.96 -1.93
CA GLY A 41 1.74 8.39 -1.39
C GLY A 41 2.61 9.46 -0.73
N LEU A 42 2.74 10.62 -1.39
CA LEU A 42 3.49 11.76 -0.85
C LEU A 42 2.85 12.34 0.42
N GLU A 43 1.52 12.37 0.53
CA GLU A 43 0.84 12.78 1.77
C GLU A 43 1.16 11.85 2.94
N ILE A 44 1.18 10.53 2.70
CA ILE A 44 1.57 9.57 3.73
C ILE A 44 3.04 9.78 4.11
N ALA A 45 3.93 9.98 3.15
CA ALA A 45 5.36 10.25 3.41
C ALA A 45 5.54 11.51 4.26
N ALA A 46 4.83 12.58 3.93
CA ALA A 46 4.85 13.84 4.65
C ALA A 46 4.35 13.65 6.09
N PHE A 47 3.24 12.92 6.28
CA PHE A 47 2.74 12.59 7.61
C PHE A 47 3.76 11.80 8.43
N LEU A 48 4.35 10.74 7.87
CA LEU A 48 5.32 9.90 8.58
C LEU A 48 6.56 10.71 9.00
N THR A 49 7.07 11.55 8.10
CA THR A 49 8.21 12.42 8.36
C THR A 49 7.90 13.43 9.46
N TRP A 50 6.74 14.10 9.38
CA TRP A 50 6.26 15.00 10.42
C TRP A 50 6.10 14.28 11.76
N PHE A 51 5.49 13.09 11.76
CA PHE A 51 5.24 12.31 12.96
C PHE A 51 6.53 11.89 13.65
N ILE A 52 7.53 11.43 12.89
CA ILE A 52 8.85 11.07 13.42
C ILE A 52 9.50 12.28 14.11
N ARG A 53 9.46 13.44 13.46
CA ARG A 53 10.05 14.69 13.97
C ARG A 53 9.34 15.16 15.25
N GLN A 54 8.01 15.19 15.24
CA GLN A 54 7.22 15.73 16.37
C GLN A 54 7.14 14.80 17.57
N GLN A 55 7.08 13.48 17.32
CA GLN A 55 6.93 12.50 18.40
C GLN A 55 8.27 11.93 18.86
N MET A 56 9.39 12.46 18.33
CA MET A 56 10.76 12.03 18.64
C MET A 56 10.90 10.51 18.58
N THR A 57 10.39 9.91 17.49
CA THR A 57 10.39 8.45 17.34
C THR A 57 11.84 7.95 17.39
N PRO A 58 12.23 7.10 18.36
CA PRO A 58 13.62 6.66 18.49
C PRO A 58 14.04 5.90 17.22
N PRO A 59 15.29 6.08 16.76
CA PRO A 59 15.80 5.36 15.60
C PRO A 59 15.90 3.86 15.87
N MET A 60 16.08 3.10 14.79
CA MET A 60 16.52 1.72 14.89
C MET A 60 17.97 1.68 15.40
N SER A 61 18.33 0.67 16.19
CA SER A 61 19.74 0.37 16.48
C SER A 61 20.44 -0.17 15.24
N ASP A 62 21.77 -0.13 15.24
CA ASP A 62 22.60 -0.61 14.13
C ASP A 62 22.41 -2.10 13.81
N ASP A 63 22.03 -2.90 14.81
CA ASP A 63 21.70 -4.32 14.63
C ASP A 63 20.35 -4.57 13.93
N GLY A 64 19.55 -3.51 13.73
CA GLY A 64 18.20 -3.56 13.17
C GLY A 64 17.20 -4.39 13.96
N ARG A 65 17.56 -4.94 15.12
CA ARG A 65 16.76 -5.89 15.93
C ARG A 65 16.23 -5.28 17.21
N THR A 66 16.93 -4.29 17.75
CA THR A 66 16.58 -3.61 19.00
C THR A 66 16.24 -2.13 18.75
N GLY A 67 15.80 -1.38 19.77
CA GLY A 67 15.49 0.05 19.62
C GLY A 67 14.10 0.39 19.04
N GLY A 68 13.93 1.65 18.62
CA GLY A 68 12.65 2.21 18.16
C GLY A 68 12.42 2.01 16.67
N GLY A 69 11.49 2.77 16.09
CA GLY A 69 11.17 2.74 14.67
C GLY A 69 9.66 2.75 14.40
N LEU A 70 9.31 2.56 13.14
CA LEU A 70 7.96 2.61 12.61
C LEU A 70 7.68 1.38 11.76
N ALA A 71 6.54 0.74 12.02
CA ALA A 71 5.96 -0.24 11.13
C ALA A 71 4.71 0.38 10.49
N LEU A 72 4.58 0.25 9.18
CA LEU A 72 3.41 0.69 8.44
C LEU A 72 2.57 -0.52 8.07
N LEU A 73 1.29 -0.49 8.43
CA LEU A 73 0.35 -1.55 8.12
C LEU A 73 -0.68 -1.03 7.11
N GLY A 74 -0.81 -1.73 5.99
CA GLY A 74 -1.94 -1.61 5.08
C GLY A 74 -2.96 -2.70 5.37
N TRP A 75 -4.24 -2.34 5.36
CA TRP A 75 -5.34 -3.30 5.46
C TRP A 75 -6.30 -3.11 4.29
N SER A 76 -6.72 -4.19 3.62
CA SER A 76 -7.66 -4.13 2.51
C SER A 76 -7.17 -3.15 1.43
N TRP A 77 -7.99 -2.16 1.06
CA TRP A 77 -7.61 -1.09 0.13
C TRP A 77 -6.46 -0.20 0.63
N GLY A 78 -6.24 -0.11 1.94
CA GLY A 78 -5.11 0.60 2.53
C GLY A 78 -3.76 0.08 2.04
N ASN A 79 -3.67 -1.19 1.63
CA ASN A 79 -2.46 -1.73 1.01
C ASN A 79 -2.10 -1.04 -0.31
N ALA A 80 -3.09 -0.65 -1.13
CA ALA A 80 -2.80 0.10 -2.34
C ALA A 80 -2.11 1.43 -2.02
N MET A 81 -2.56 2.12 -0.96
CA MET A 81 -1.99 3.41 -0.55
C MET A 81 -0.58 3.27 0.04
N THR A 82 -0.33 2.21 0.82
CA THR A 82 1.04 1.95 1.32
C THR A 82 1.99 1.57 0.19
N MET A 83 1.53 0.83 -0.82
CA MET A 83 2.33 0.52 -2.01
C MET A 83 2.62 1.78 -2.84
N VAL A 84 1.65 2.68 -3.00
CA VAL A 84 1.85 3.97 -3.67
C VAL A 84 2.91 4.81 -2.95
N LEU A 85 2.89 4.88 -1.62
CA LEU A 85 3.96 5.49 -0.83
C LEU A 85 5.33 4.90 -1.18
N MET A 86 5.46 3.56 -1.14
CA MET A 86 6.74 2.89 -1.41
C MET A 86 7.24 3.19 -2.83
N ALA A 87 6.33 3.28 -3.80
CA ALA A 87 6.67 3.65 -5.17
C ALA A 87 7.21 5.09 -5.29
N GLN A 88 6.87 5.99 -4.36
CA GLN A 88 7.34 7.38 -4.36
C GLN A 88 8.66 7.56 -3.60
N ALA A 89 9.23 6.50 -3.01
CA ALA A 89 10.46 6.59 -2.23
C ALA A 89 11.63 7.32 -2.94
N PRO A 90 11.87 7.12 -4.25
CA PRO A 90 12.92 7.84 -4.97
C PRO A 90 12.65 9.34 -5.16
N GLU A 91 11.37 9.75 -5.15
CA GLU A 91 10.93 11.13 -5.39
C GLU A 91 10.98 12.00 -4.12
N LEU A 92 11.17 11.39 -2.95
CA LEU A 92 11.27 12.13 -1.69
C LEU A 92 12.56 12.96 -1.61
N PRO A 93 12.52 14.14 -0.94
CA PRO A 93 13.71 14.88 -0.57
C PRO A 93 14.72 13.98 0.17
N GLU A 94 16.01 14.18 -0.07
CA GLU A 94 17.06 13.32 0.48
C GLU A 94 17.00 13.22 2.02
N ASP A 95 16.73 14.33 2.70
CA ASP A 95 16.60 14.39 4.16
C ASP A 95 15.43 13.53 4.68
N ASP A 96 14.26 13.63 4.04
CA ASP A 96 13.07 12.86 4.41
C ASP A 96 13.29 11.37 4.10
N ARG A 97 13.95 11.09 2.97
CA ARG A 97 14.31 9.75 2.54
C ARG A 97 15.27 9.07 3.52
N CYS A 98 16.32 9.77 3.95
CA CYS A 98 17.26 9.32 4.97
C CYS A 98 16.60 9.15 6.35
N LEU A 99 15.70 10.08 6.73
CA LEU A 99 14.96 9.99 7.99
C LEU A 99 14.10 8.71 8.02
N LEU A 100 13.33 8.47 6.96
CA LEU A 100 12.49 7.28 6.83
C LEU A 100 13.34 6.02 6.79
N ASN A 101 14.45 5.99 6.05
CA ASN A 101 15.36 4.84 6.02
C ASN A 101 15.80 4.38 7.41
N ASN A 102 16.09 5.34 8.29
CA ASN A 102 16.62 5.08 9.62
C ASN A 102 15.54 4.74 10.68
N ARG A 103 14.25 4.88 10.35
CA ARG A 103 13.13 4.59 11.26
C ARG A 103 12.17 3.51 10.74
N PHE A 104 12.03 3.34 9.43
CA PHE A 104 11.04 2.46 8.83
C PHE A 104 11.51 0.99 8.88
N ARG A 105 10.85 0.19 9.71
CA ARG A 105 11.21 -1.22 9.96
C ARG A 105 10.53 -2.19 9.03
N SER A 106 9.24 -1.99 8.82
CA SER A 106 8.39 -3.03 8.26
C SER A 106 7.20 -2.43 7.57
N LEU A 107 6.87 -3.01 6.41
CA LEU A 107 5.59 -2.86 5.75
C LEU A 107 4.81 -4.16 6.00
N ILE A 108 3.64 -4.04 6.60
CA ILE A 108 2.74 -5.16 6.87
C ILE A 108 1.58 -5.06 5.89
N ILE A 109 1.40 -6.10 5.07
CA ILE A 109 0.29 -6.22 4.13
C ILE A 109 -0.74 -7.16 4.74
N LEU A 110 -1.84 -6.61 5.24
CA LEU A 110 -2.91 -7.38 5.86
C LEU A 110 -4.12 -7.44 4.92
N ASP A 111 -4.53 -8.65 4.55
CA ASP A 111 -5.77 -8.92 3.79
C ASP A 111 -5.91 -8.01 2.55
N SER A 112 -4.89 -7.99 1.69
CA SER A 112 -4.84 -7.05 0.57
C SER A 112 -5.82 -7.42 -0.53
N ALA A 113 -6.48 -6.38 -1.08
CA ALA A 113 -7.05 -6.49 -2.41
C ALA A 113 -5.92 -6.76 -3.43
N ARG A 114 -6.10 -7.78 -4.26
CA ARG A 114 -5.16 -8.19 -5.33
C ARG A 114 -4.69 -7.04 -6.22
N HIS A 115 -5.60 -6.13 -6.57
CA HIS A 115 -5.29 -4.98 -7.43
C HIS A 115 -4.31 -4.02 -6.76
N GLY A 116 -4.32 -3.93 -5.43
CA GLY A 116 -3.44 -3.04 -4.66
C GLY A 116 -1.98 -3.49 -4.58
N ILE A 117 -1.68 -4.75 -4.91
CA ILE A 117 -0.33 -5.31 -4.94
C ILE A 117 0.16 -5.60 -6.38
N GLY A 118 -0.54 -5.10 -7.38
CA GLY A 118 -0.11 -5.17 -8.78
C GLY A 118 -0.37 -6.51 -9.48
N ILE A 119 -1.24 -7.36 -8.94
CA ILE A 119 -1.66 -8.59 -9.63
C ILE A 119 -2.47 -8.19 -10.89
N PRO A 120 -2.02 -8.57 -12.11
CA PRO A 120 -2.73 -8.25 -13.33
C PRO A 120 -4.15 -8.85 -13.34
N PRO A 121 -5.16 -8.14 -13.88
CA PRO A 121 -6.53 -8.67 -13.96
C PRO A 121 -6.60 -10.02 -14.69
N THR A 122 -5.75 -10.24 -15.70
CA THR A 122 -5.71 -11.46 -16.51
C THR A 122 -5.39 -12.73 -15.72
N VAL A 123 -4.70 -12.59 -14.58
CA VAL A 123 -4.44 -13.72 -13.66
C VAL A 123 -5.74 -14.27 -13.08
N MET A 124 -6.77 -13.43 -13.02
CA MET A 124 -8.07 -13.74 -12.43
C MET A 124 -9.11 -14.07 -13.51
N ASP A 125 -8.71 -14.16 -14.78
CA ASP A 125 -9.62 -14.53 -15.86
C ASP A 125 -10.17 -15.94 -15.59
N GLY A 126 -11.51 -16.06 -15.54
CA GLY A 126 -12.18 -17.31 -15.19
C GLY A 126 -12.26 -17.62 -13.68
N LEU A 127 -11.87 -16.68 -12.81
CA LEU A 127 -12.16 -16.78 -11.37
C LEU A 127 -13.52 -16.16 -11.04
N ASP A 128 -14.48 -17.01 -10.66
CA ASP A 128 -15.76 -16.54 -10.14
C ASP A 128 -15.55 -15.68 -8.89
N SER A 129 -15.91 -14.40 -8.97
CA SER A 129 -15.90 -13.48 -7.84
C SER A 129 -17.33 -13.20 -7.38
N PRO A 130 -17.63 -13.23 -6.08
CA PRO A 130 -18.94 -12.83 -5.59
C PRO A 130 -19.19 -11.37 -5.96
N GLY A 131 -20.27 -11.10 -6.69
CA GLY A 131 -20.65 -9.75 -7.12
C GLY A 131 -20.17 -9.33 -8.52
N SER A 132 -19.45 -10.18 -9.27
CA SER A 132 -19.43 -10.07 -10.73
C SER A 132 -20.73 -10.69 -11.25
N ASP A 133 -21.53 -9.89 -11.95
CA ASP A 133 -22.99 -10.01 -12.18
C ASP A 133 -23.51 -11.25 -12.96
N THR A 134 -22.82 -12.39 -12.94
CA THR A 134 -23.26 -13.61 -13.63
C THR A 134 -23.73 -14.66 -12.64
N ASP A 135 -25.05 -14.71 -12.44
CA ASP A 135 -25.81 -15.69 -11.65
C ASP A 135 -25.56 -15.71 -10.13
N ILE A 136 -25.97 -14.64 -9.44
CA ILE A 136 -26.28 -14.75 -8.01
C ILE A 136 -27.57 -15.57 -7.90
N PRO A 137 -27.56 -16.81 -7.37
CA PRO A 137 -28.78 -17.57 -7.16
C PRO A 137 -29.71 -16.79 -6.23
N ASP A 138 -31.02 -17.03 -6.34
CA ASP A 138 -32.03 -16.37 -5.52
C ASP A 138 -31.61 -16.32 -4.03
N LYS A 139 -31.86 -15.17 -3.37
CA LYS A 139 -31.30 -14.76 -2.08
C LYS A 139 -31.58 -15.75 -0.92
N SER A 140 -32.36 -16.79 -1.16
CA SER A 140 -32.66 -17.89 -0.24
C SER A 140 -31.56 -18.96 -0.15
N GLU A 141 -30.61 -19.01 -1.08
CA GLU A 141 -29.52 -19.99 -1.04
C GLU A 141 -28.37 -19.44 -0.17
N GLU A 142 -28.21 -19.98 1.05
CA GLU A 142 -27.04 -19.81 1.93
C GLU A 142 -25.69 -20.12 1.26
N ARG A 143 -25.69 -20.57 -0.01
CA ARG A 143 -24.53 -20.88 -0.85
C ARG A 143 -23.70 -19.67 -1.31
N TRP A 144 -24.12 -18.43 -1.10
CA TRP A 144 -23.25 -17.29 -1.44
C TRP A 144 -21.94 -17.34 -0.63
N LEU A 145 -22.01 -17.74 0.65
CA LEU A 145 -20.84 -18.00 1.49
C LEU A 145 -20.06 -19.24 1.03
N SER A 146 -20.71 -20.24 0.44
CA SER A 146 -20.01 -21.43 -0.03
C SER A 146 -19.22 -21.18 -1.32
N ARG A 147 -19.68 -20.30 -2.23
CA ARG A 147 -18.89 -19.92 -3.42
C ARG A 147 -17.65 -19.09 -3.08
N THR A 148 -17.68 -18.26 -2.02
CA THR A 148 -16.47 -17.58 -1.51
C THR A 148 -15.43 -18.51 -0.90
N VAL A 149 -15.85 -19.69 -0.44
CA VAL A 149 -15.01 -20.60 0.37
C VAL A 149 -14.68 -21.89 -0.38
N HIS A 150 -15.41 -22.24 -1.45
CA HIS A 150 -15.13 -23.39 -2.27
C HIS A 150 -14.17 -23.07 -3.40
N TYR A 151 -13.00 -23.69 -3.32
CA TYR A 151 -11.96 -23.87 -4.33
C TYR A 151 -12.43 -24.54 -5.64
N ALA A 152 -13.64 -24.25 -6.13
CA ALA A 152 -14.16 -24.76 -7.40
C ALA A 152 -13.64 -23.95 -8.60
N HIS A 153 -12.38 -23.53 -8.54
CA HIS A 153 -11.71 -22.84 -9.64
C HIS A 153 -11.19 -23.87 -10.64
N SER A 154 -11.24 -23.53 -11.93
CA SER A 154 -10.66 -24.42 -12.94
C SER A 154 -9.18 -24.67 -12.66
N ARG A 155 -8.71 -25.88 -12.97
CA ARG A 155 -7.31 -26.25 -12.74
C ARG A 155 -6.35 -25.33 -13.49
N MET A 156 -6.76 -24.83 -14.65
CA MET A 156 -6.04 -23.81 -15.42
C MET A 156 -5.78 -22.53 -14.61
N VAL A 157 -6.78 -22.05 -13.86
CA VAL A 157 -6.63 -20.85 -13.00
C VAL A 157 -5.73 -21.15 -11.81
N LEU A 158 -5.86 -22.35 -11.21
CA LEU A 158 -5.00 -22.77 -10.10
C LEU A 158 -3.52 -22.91 -10.52
N ASP A 159 -3.27 -23.47 -11.70
CA ASP A 159 -1.94 -23.68 -12.25
C ASP A 159 -1.27 -22.36 -12.71
N ALA A 160 -2.04 -21.28 -12.89
CA ALA A 160 -1.51 -19.96 -13.22
C ALA A 160 -0.94 -19.24 -11.99
N PHE A 161 -1.42 -19.49 -10.76
CA PHE A 161 -0.97 -18.75 -9.56
C PHE A 161 0.54 -18.84 -9.28
N PRO A 162 1.22 -20.00 -9.42
CA PRO A 162 2.68 -20.08 -9.23
C PRO A 162 3.48 -19.20 -10.21
N SER A 163 2.90 -18.83 -11.36
CA SER A 163 3.53 -17.92 -12.32
C SER A 163 3.40 -16.45 -11.94
N VAL A 164 2.54 -16.13 -10.96
CA VAL A 164 2.34 -14.80 -10.41
C VAL A 164 3.48 -14.53 -9.44
N ILE A 165 4.63 -14.19 -9.99
CA ILE A 165 5.69 -13.59 -9.22
C ILE A 165 5.28 -12.13 -9.06
N CYS A 166 4.98 -11.72 -7.82
CA CYS A 166 5.18 -10.32 -7.49
C CYS A 166 6.67 -10.08 -7.74
N ASP A 167 7.01 -9.42 -8.85
CA ASP A 167 8.32 -8.84 -9.02
C ASP A 167 8.50 -7.86 -7.87
N TYR A 168 8.97 -8.39 -6.74
CA TYR A 168 9.58 -7.60 -5.70
C TYR A 168 10.84 -7.06 -6.38
N GLY A 169 10.67 -5.96 -7.11
CA GLY A 169 11.76 -5.03 -7.35
C GLY A 169 12.47 -4.93 -6.02
N ARG A 170 13.79 -5.24 -6.02
CA ARG A 170 14.63 -5.23 -4.81
C ARG A 170 14.13 -4.13 -3.91
N PRO A 171 13.90 -4.36 -2.60
CA PRO A 171 13.37 -3.34 -1.71
C PRO A 171 14.15 -2.08 -2.03
N SER A 172 13.43 -1.07 -2.53
CA SER A 172 14.02 0.20 -2.88
C SER A 172 14.59 0.70 -1.57
N SER A 173 15.86 0.39 -1.33
CA SER A 173 16.58 0.96 -0.23
C SER A 173 16.35 2.45 -0.42
N TRP A 174 15.93 3.13 0.63
CA TRP A 174 15.73 4.57 0.57
C TRP A 174 17.05 5.31 0.25
N GLY A 175 18.14 4.61 -0.12
CA GLY A 175 19.21 5.16 -0.95
C GLY A 175 19.88 6.38 -0.32
N CYS A 176 20.05 6.33 1.01
CA CYS A 176 20.78 7.34 1.73
C CYS A 176 22.28 7.06 1.53
N ARG A 177 23.02 8.00 0.95
CA ARG A 177 24.48 7.86 0.83
C ARG A 177 25.07 7.88 2.25
N SER A 178 26.08 7.06 2.48
CA SER A 178 26.73 6.83 3.78
C SER A 178 27.37 8.07 4.44
N SER A 179 27.34 9.24 3.78
CA SER A 179 27.85 10.50 4.30
C SER A 179 26.96 11.18 5.35
N CYS A 180 25.67 10.83 5.45
CA CYS A 180 24.75 11.49 6.39
C CYS A 180 24.85 10.99 7.84
N CYS A 181 25.59 9.91 8.11
CA CYS A 181 25.75 9.29 9.43
C CYS A 181 27.14 9.52 10.03
N ARG A 182 27.73 10.73 9.90
CA ARG A 182 28.85 11.11 10.76
C ARG A 182 28.31 11.85 11.98
N PRO A 183 28.60 11.41 13.22
CA PRO A 183 28.42 12.26 14.38
C PRO A 183 29.34 13.47 14.21
N THR A 184 28.80 14.67 14.34
CA THR A 184 29.63 15.86 14.59
C THR A 184 30.40 15.65 15.90
N PRO A 185 31.70 16.01 15.94
CA PRO A 185 32.57 15.79 17.09
C PRO A 185 32.12 16.54 18.34
#